data_AF-A0A928I014-F1
#
_entry.id   AF-A0A928I014-F1
#
_cell.length_a   1.000
_cell.length_b   1.000
_cell.length_c   1.000
_cell.angle_alpha   90.00
_cell.angle_beta   90.00
_cell.angle_gamma   90.00
#
_symmetry.space_group_name_H-M   'P 1'
#
loop_
_entity.id
_entity.type
_entity.pdbx_description
1 polymer ?
#
loop_
_entity_poly.entity_id
_entity_poly.type
_entity_poly.pdbx_seq_one_letter_code
_entity_poly.pdbx_strand_id
1 'polypeptide(L)'
;MTYRSMIRDFGNMSMAQAEVLCARFSLSMSPDTLLFCGIHYKERLGRDPFVDELKMLDMLTAAQRKSGDSQALTEFLTNDAFVAKTYADMLKMRNKLHPEVYHPITLTDAANVANEYCTTKRKKKSNSNIHPHLENAPYRLHLLQLSDSAPCVGDTLVLLSPAKQDSQDEFYHKATALLQNRELMQFVKTVASIGHGGILPELLTQAKGVHIYLPSLAFDKEPIPTTVLCNRFFKCKILRLAPQHWSKVSTLLKNSGVRATPFATVLEKEKFVFARDKQTAFEIETSFLHSLRSYETIRAKLPSESSRMTLSPSLHYVWNKAFPFLTSDNATQVGEVTQNGVGTCVSATATTAGSYYKTAIWSILAPTIALCACGIPYSKQELAIALDIPKDLSHDAVAGKCMSTVLGLFRAQTELKLAAKGGTLIDRNKDVSVPSIFVWAAAQNAKKLPNTFTTKGSSIYAVTPKFDFDGLPVFSDMRKKLNAIAKLANKGKILSFRVLSGETITDGICKMSSAYTCEKDDKAILTETKLPLCILIESNNRLPWRCIGKVVSETL
;
A
#
# COMPACT_ATOMS: atom_id res chain seq x y z
N MET A 1 -13.78 17.16 -37.79
CA MET A 1 -12.29 17.18 -37.77
C MET A 1 -11.79 15.76 -37.58
N THR A 2 -10.96 15.27 -38.47
CA THR A 2 -10.27 13.98 -38.30
C THR A 2 -9.30 14.08 -37.12
N TYR A 3 -9.01 12.97 -36.42
CA TYR A 3 -8.09 12.93 -35.27
C TYR A 3 -6.70 13.56 -35.54
N ARG A 4 -6.32 13.69 -36.81
CA ARG A 4 -5.04 14.25 -37.28
C ARG A 4 -5.09 15.73 -37.68
N SER A 5 -6.19 16.45 -37.45
CA SER A 5 -6.16 17.90 -37.65
C SER A 5 -5.27 18.57 -36.60
N MET A 6 -4.39 19.47 -37.03
CA MET A 6 -3.62 20.32 -36.11
C MET A 6 -4.50 21.42 -35.51
N ILE A 7 -4.26 21.74 -34.25
CA ILE A 7 -4.87 22.89 -33.58
C ILE A 7 -3.92 24.07 -33.76
N ARG A 8 -4.22 24.95 -34.71
CA ARG A 8 -3.32 26.06 -35.06
C ARG A 8 -3.21 27.09 -33.94
N ASP A 9 -2.04 27.71 -33.85
CA ASP A 9 -1.72 28.80 -32.91
C ASP A 9 -1.89 28.40 -31.44
N PHE A 10 -1.79 27.10 -31.13
CA PHE A 10 -2.03 26.55 -29.80
C PHE A 10 -1.08 27.14 -28.75
N GLY A 11 0.18 27.35 -29.14
CA GLY A 11 1.20 27.92 -28.26
C GLY A 11 1.04 29.40 -27.91
N ASN A 12 0.19 30.14 -28.63
CA ASN A 12 -0.02 31.58 -28.46
C ASN A 12 -1.45 31.94 -28.03
N MET A 13 -2.24 30.95 -27.60
CA MET A 13 -3.63 31.18 -27.24
C MET A 13 -3.77 32.08 -26.01
N SER A 14 -4.77 32.96 -26.03
CA SER A 14 -5.21 33.73 -24.87
C SER A 14 -6.12 32.87 -23.95
N MET A 15 -6.34 33.33 -22.71
CA MET A 15 -7.26 32.67 -21.77
C MET A 15 -8.66 32.48 -22.36
N ALA A 16 -9.21 33.50 -23.04
CA ALA A 16 -10.51 33.42 -23.69
C ALA A 16 -10.52 32.37 -24.83
N GLN A 17 -9.44 32.26 -25.59
CA GLN A 17 -9.31 31.23 -26.64
C GLN A 17 -9.20 29.83 -26.03
N ALA A 18 -8.52 29.67 -24.91
CA ALA A 18 -8.43 28.42 -24.19
C ALA A 18 -9.79 27.96 -23.63
N GLU A 19 -10.58 28.85 -23.05
CA GLU A 19 -11.95 28.57 -22.59
C GLU A 19 -12.85 28.08 -23.73
N VAL A 20 -12.82 28.76 -24.88
CA VAL A 20 -13.56 28.35 -26.08
C VAL A 20 -13.11 26.98 -26.57
N LEU A 21 -11.80 26.71 -26.54
CA LEU A 21 -11.26 25.42 -26.98
C LEU A 21 -11.67 24.28 -26.05
N CYS A 22 -11.61 24.50 -24.73
CA CYS A 22 -12.10 23.55 -23.73
C CYS A 22 -13.58 23.24 -23.94
N ALA A 23 -14.43 24.25 -24.13
CA ALA A 23 -15.85 24.08 -24.38
C ALA A 23 -16.10 23.31 -25.69
N ARG A 24 -15.43 23.72 -26.78
CA ARG A 24 -15.57 23.13 -28.12
C ARG A 24 -15.24 21.64 -28.16
N PHE A 25 -14.20 21.21 -27.44
CA PHE A 25 -13.79 19.81 -27.39
C PHE A 25 -14.31 19.06 -26.16
N SER A 26 -15.08 19.73 -25.30
CA SER A 26 -15.59 19.19 -24.03
C SER A 26 -14.47 18.60 -23.17
N LEU A 27 -13.36 19.34 -23.05
CA LEU A 27 -12.19 18.91 -22.32
C LEU A 27 -12.48 18.89 -20.82
N SER A 28 -11.95 17.87 -20.13
CA SER A 28 -11.93 17.82 -18.68
C SER A 28 -10.89 18.77 -18.09
N MET A 29 -9.81 19.07 -18.81
CA MET A 29 -8.73 19.94 -18.35
C MET A 29 -9.16 21.40 -18.21
N SER A 30 -8.56 22.10 -17.24
CA SER A 30 -8.85 23.53 -17.03
C SER A 30 -8.20 24.39 -18.14
N PRO A 31 -8.72 25.59 -18.42
CA PRO A 31 -8.09 26.52 -19.34
C PRO A 31 -6.62 26.82 -18.96
N ASP A 32 -6.30 26.92 -17.67
CA ASP A 32 -4.93 27.10 -17.18
C ASP A 32 -4.01 25.91 -17.55
N THR A 33 -4.50 24.68 -17.38
CA THR A 33 -3.78 23.47 -17.79
C THR A 33 -3.59 23.44 -19.31
N LEU A 34 -4.57 23.92 -20.08
CA LEU A 34 -4.49 24.00 -21.53
C LEU A 34 -3.45 25.03 -22.00
N LEU A 35 -3.40 26.21 -21.37
CA LEU A 35 -2.37 27.23 -21.62
C LEU A 35 -0.98 26.71 -21.27
N PHE A 36 -0.84 25.99 -20.14
CA PHE A 36 0.40 25.33 -19.77
C PHE A 36 0.87 24.32 -20.82
N CYS A 37 -0.06 23.54 -21.40
CA CYS A 37 0.25 22.70 -22.54
C CYS A 37 0.73 23.54 -23.73
N GLY A 38 0.05 24.66 -24.02
CA GLY A 38 0.45 25.60 -25.07
C GLY A 38 1.90 26.04 -24.97
N ILE A 39 2.35 26.43 -23.77
CA ILE A 39 3.74 26.81 -23.49
C ILE A 39 4.69 25.66 -23.82
N HIS A 40 4.40 24.42 -23.37
CA HIS A 40 5.24 23.27 -23.67
C HIS A 40 5.34 22.99 -25.19
N TYR A 41 4.21 23.03 -25.91
CA TYR A 41 4.21 22.81 -27.36
C TYR A 41 4.99 23.88 -28.12
N LYS A 42 4.92 25.15 -27.67
CA LYS A 42 5.68 26.26 -28.25
C LYS A 42 7.17 26.18 -27.94
N GLU A 43 7.53 26.07 -26.66
CA GLU A 43 8.90 26.26 -26.19
C GLU A 43 9.75 24.99 -26.26
N ARG A 44 9.14 23.81 -26.07
CA ARG A 44 9.85 22.53 -26.06
C ARG A 44 9.72 21.76 -27.36
N LEU A 45 8.52 21.72 -27.95
CA LEU A 45 8.25 20.93 -29.15
C LEU A 45 8.32 21.74 -30.46
N GLY A 46 8.23 23.07 -30.39
CA GLY A 46 8.29 23.96 -31.56
C GLY A 46 7.20 23.72 -32.60
N ARG A 47 6.05 23.16 -32.21
CA ARG A 47 4.94 22.80 -33.12
C ARG A 47 3.59 22.85 -32.42
N ASP A 48 2.52 22.88 -33.20
CA ASP A 48 1.16 22.72 -32.71
C ASP A 48 0.78 21.24 -32.47
N PRO A 49 -0.12 20.94 -31.51
CA PRO A 49 -0.62 19.59 -31.28
C PRO A 49 -1.61 19.13 -32.34
N PHE A 50 -1.66 17.82 -32.58
CA PHE A 50 -2.84 17.20 -33.19
C PHE A 50 -4.00 17.11 -32.19
N VAL A 51 -5.23 17.12 -32.70
CA VAL A 51 -6.44 16.90 -31.86
C VAL A 51 -6.37 15.59 -31.07
N ASP A 52 -5.78 14.53 -31.63
CA ASP A 52 -5.57 13.27 -30.93
C ASP A 52 -4.63 13.40 -29.72
N GLU A 53 -3.56 14.19 -29.85
CA GLU A 53 -2.62 14.45 -28.75
C GLU A 53 -3.32 15.20 -27.61
N LEU A 54 -4.04 16.29 -27.94
CA LEU A 54 -4.75 17.07 -26.95
C LEU A 54 -5.79 16.23 -26.19
N LYS A 55 -6.57 15.40 -26.90
CA LYS A 55 -7.54 14.51 -26.27
C LYS A 55 -6.87 13.46 -25.39
N MET A 56 -5.71 12.95 -25.77
CA MET A 56 -4.96 12.02 -24.92
C MET A 56 -4.48 12.70 -23.63
N LEU A 57 -3.92 13.91 -23.72
CA LEU A 57 -3.51 14.70 -22.56
C LEU A 57 -4.71 15.03 -21.64
N ASP A 58 -5.88 15.31 -22.21
CA ASP A 58 -7.11 15.54 -21.45
C ASP A 58 -7.52 14.32 -20.65
N MET A 59 -7.57 13.15 -21.30
CA MET A 59 -7.94 11.90 -20.63
C MET A 59 -6.91 11.48 -19.60
N LEU A 60 -5.62 11.72 -19.86
CA LEU A 60 -4.55 11.50 -18.87
C LEU A 60 -4.77 12.37 -17.64
N THR A 61 -5.04 13.67 -17.83
CA THR A 61 -5.32 14.62 -16.74
C THR A 61 -6.55 14.19 -15.95
N ALA A 62 -7.65 13.80 -16.63
CA ALA A 62 -8.87 13.32 -16.00
C ALA A 62 -8.66 12.01 -15.22
N ALA A 63 -7.87 11.08 -15.77
CA ALA A 63 -7.52 9.83 -15.11
C ALA A 63 -6.68 10.08 -13.85
N GLN A 64 -5.71 10.98 -13.93
CA GLN A 64 -4.87 11.38 -12.80
C GLN A 64 -5.68 12.08 -11.70
N ARG A 65 -6.68 12.91 -12.03
CA ARG A 65 -7.59 13.51 -11.02
C ARG A 65 -8.45 12.50 -10.26
N LYS A 66 -8.89 11.43 -10.93
CA LYS A 66 -9.73 10.38 -10.34
C LYS A 66 -8.92 9.41 -9.46
N SER A 67 -7.59 9.38 -9.62
CA SER A 67 -6.71 8.65 -8.71
C SER A 67 -6.65 9.36 -7.35
N GLY A 68 -6.58 8.62 -6.23
CA GLY A 68 -6.55 9.18 -4.87
C GLY A 68 -5.37 10.14 -4.55
N ASP A 69 -4.47 10.32 -5.52
CA ASP A 69 -3.28 11.20 -5.53
C ASP A 69 -3.56 12.65 -5.95
N SER A 70 -4.81 13.01 -6.22
CA SER A 70 -5.14 14.34 -6.74
C SER A 70 -5.16 15.46 -5.70
N GLN A 71 -4.89 15.18 -4.42
CA GLN A 71 -4.82 16.21 -3.38
C GLN A 71 -3.40 16.42 -2.84
N ALA A 72 -2.85 17.58 -3.16
CA ALA A 72 -1.57 18.06 -2.70
C ALA A 72 -1.71 18.70 -1.32
N LEU A 73 -0.89 18.26 -0.38
CA LEU A 73 -0.74 18.93 0.90
C LEU A 73 0.13 20.18 0.71
N THR A 74 -0.51 21.34 0.81
CA THR A 74 0.17 22.65 0.72
C THR A 74 0.78 23.06 2.04
N GLU A 75 0.12 22.71 3.14
CA GLU A 75 0.52 23.10 4.48
C GLU A 75 0.11 22.03 5.48
N PHE A 76 1.01 21.72 6.41
CA PHE A 76 0.70 20.90 7.58
C PHE A 76 1.09 21.66 8.85
N LEU A 77 0.07 22.09 9.61
CA LEU A 77 0.24 22.81 10.86
C LEU A 77 -0.06 21.88 12.03
N THR A 78 0.90 21.73 12.94
CA THR A 78 0.67 20.99 14.17
C THR A 78 1.37 21.61 15.36
N ASN A 79 0.70 21.54 16.52
CA ASN A 79 1.27 21.91 17.82
C ASN A 79 1.87 20.69 18.54
N ASP A 80 1.82 19.51 17.93
CA ASP A 80 2.44 18.30 18.45
C ASP A 80 3.87 18.18 17.95
N ALA A 81 4.83 18.34 18.87
CA ALA A 81 6.26 18.35 18.54
C ALA A 81 6.75 17.02 17.94
N PHE A 82 6.17 15.89 18.32
CA PHE A 82 6.60 14.58 17.82
C PHE A 82 6.03 14.28 16.43
N VAL A 83 4.77 14.65 16.21
CA VAL A 83 4.17 14.59 14.87
C VAL A 83 4.93 15.50 13.92
N ALA A 84 5.26 16.73 14.34
CA ALA A 84 6.10 17.65 13.57
C ALA A 84 7.48 17.06 13.24
N LYS A 85 8.16 16.47 14.24
CA LYS A 85 9.45 15.81 14.04
C LYS A 85 9.35 14.63 13.07
N THR A 86 8.31 13.79 13.21
CA THR A 86 8.09 12.65 12.33
C THR A 86 7.81 13.10 10.90
N TYR A 87 7.05 14.18 10.73
CA TYR A 87 6.82 14.78 9.43
C TYR A 87 8.13 15.25 8.78
N ALA A 88 8.98 15.96 9.52
CA ALA A 88 10.30 16.39 9.04
C ALA A 88 11.20 15.20 8.66
N ASP A 89 11.23 14.14 9.48
CA ASP A 89 11.96 12.90 9.19
C ASP A 89 11.46 12.23 7.90
N MET A 90 10.15 12.21 7.69
CA MET A 90 9.50 11.64 6.51
C MET A 90 9.82 12.46 5.25
N LEU A 91 9.74 13.79 5.29
CA LEU A 91 10.12 14.66 4.17
C LEU A 91 11.59 14.48 3.78
N LYS A 92 12.49 14.45 4.77
CA LYS A 92 13.91 14.19 4.54
C LYS A 92 14.14 12.83 3.87
N MET A 93 13.36 11.82 4.26
CA MET A 93 13.42 10.49 3.68
C MET A 93 12.88 10.45 2.25
N ARG A 94 11.74 11.09 1.99
CA ARG A 94 11.16 11.26 0.64
C ARG A 94 12.16 11.91 -0.30
N ASN A 95 12.74 13.06 0.08
CA ASN A 95 13.67 13.81 -0.75
C ASN A 95 14.95 13.00 -1.06
N LYS A 96 15.35 12.11 -0.15
CA LYS A 96 16.47 11.20 -0.38
C LYS A 96 16.14 10.06 -1.34
N LEU A 97 14.91 9.54 -1.28
CA LEU A 97 14.44 8.48 -2.18
C LEU A 97 14.16 9.02 -3.59
N HIS A 98 13.62 10.23 -3.66
CA HIS A 98 13.14 10.88 -4.89
C HIS A 98 13.69 12.30 -5.02
N PRO A 99 14.99 12.48 -5.33
CA PRO A 99 15.59 13.81 -5.46
C PRO A 99 15.02 14.61 -6.64
N GLU A 100 14.52 13.93 -7.67
CA GLU A 100 13.99 14.52 -8.91
C GLU A 100 12.47 14.85 -8.84
N VAL A 101 11.81 14.58 -7.71
CA VAL A 101 10.37 14.78 -7.56
C VAL A 101 10.09 16.22 -7.10
N TYR A 102 9.55 17.03 -8.01
CA TYR A 102 9.21 18.43 -7.77
C TYR A 102 7.72 18.68 -7.46
N HIS A 103 6.90 17.62 -7.38
CA HIS A 103 5.47 17.79 -7.07
C HIS A 103 5.22 17.90 -5.55
N PRO A 104 4.17 18.62 -5.14
CA PRO A 104 3.74 18.68 -3.75
C PRO A 104 3.52 17.28 -3.16
N ILE A 105 3.72 17.14 -1.85
CA ILE A 105 3.48 15.86 -1.17
C ILE A 105 1.99 15.58 -1.08
N THR A 106 1.56 14.38 -1.45
CA THR A 106 0.21 13.89 -1.23
C THR A 106 0.15 12.97 0.00
N LEU A 107 -1.05 12.68 0.52
CA LEU A 107 -1.18 11.69 1.60
C LEU A 107 -0.67 10.31 1.17
N THR A 108 -0.91 9.92 -0.08
CA THR A 108 -0.43 8.65 -0.65
C THR A 108 1.09 8.61 -0.72
N ASP A 109 1.73 9.69 -1.17
CA ASP A 109 3.19 9.81 -1.18
C ASP A 109 3.74 9.59 0.24
N ALA A 110 3.18 10.33 1.21
CA ALA A 110 3.59 10.26 2.61
C ALA A 110 3.48 8.85 3.19
N ALA A 111 2.40 8.13 2.85
CA ALA A 111 2.20 6.75 3.30
C ALA A 111 3.22 5.79 2.64
N ASN A 112 3.56 5.98 1.36
CA ASN A 112 4.46 5.09 0.64
C ASN A 112 5.94 5.24 1.03
N VAL A 113 6.37 6.39 1.56
CA VAL A 113 7.79 6.65 1.91
C VAL A 113 8.38 5.53 2.78
N ALA A 114 7.64 5.05 3.79
CA ALA A 114 8.14 4.01 4.69
C ALA A 114 8.33 2.66 3.97
N ASN A 115 7.42 2.30 3.05
CA ASN A 115 7.49 1.06 2.29
C ASN A 115 8.72 1.05 1.37
N GLU A 116 8.94 2.14 0.63
CA GLU A 116 10.08 2.28 -0.26
C GLU A 116 11.42 2.29 0.51
N TYR A 117 11.48 2.99 1.63
CA TYR A 117 12.66 3.00 2.47
C TYR A 117 12.98 1.61 3.07
N CYS A 118 11.97 0.89 3.56
CA CYS A 118 12.17 -0.41 4.18
C CYS A 118 12.50 -1.51 3.15
N THR A 119 12.00 -1.39 1.92
CA THR A 119 12.29 -2.34 0.83
C THR A 119 13.70 -2.16 0.25
N THR A 120 14.14 -0.92 0.03
CA THR A 120 15.49 -0.62 -0.49
C THR A 120 16.61 -1.17 0.42
N LYS A 121 16.44 -1.10 1.75
CA LYS A 121 17.42 -1.65 2.71
C LYS A 121 17.38 -3.17 2.91
N ARG A 122 16.28 -3.85 2.56
CA ARG A 122 16.13 -5.32 2.70
C ARG A 122 16.78 -6.14 1.58
N LYS A 123 17.16 -5.54 0.45
CA LYS A 123 17.85 -6.21 -0.68
C LYS A 123 19.19 -6.90 -0.35
N LYS A 124 19.65 -6.90 0.91
CA LYS A 124 20.86 -7.60 1.35
C LYS A 124 20.64 -9.01 1.93
N LYS A 125 19.43 -9.57 2.03
CA LYS A 125 19.26 -11.00 2.45
C LYS A 125 17.88 -11.61 2.18
N SER A 126 17.95 -12.79 1.55
CA SER A 126 16.98 -13.91 1.41
C SER A 126 15.92 -13.89 0.31
N ASN A 127 16.15 -14.78 -0.67
CA ASN A 127 15.16 -15.44 -1.52
C ASN A 127 14.20 -16.30 -0.68
N SER A 128 12.90 -16.13 -0.86
CA SER A 128 11.90 -17.18 -0.61
C SER A 128 10.63 -16.87 -1.40
N ASN A 129 10.35 -17.72 -2.39
CA ASN A 129 9.22 -17.67 -3.31
C ASN A 129 7.92 -18.06 -2.59
N ILE A 130 6.92 -17.17 -2.57
CA ILE A 130 5.53 -17.52 -2.26
C ILE A 130 4.61 -16.62 -3.10
N HIS A 131 3.74 -17.24 -3.89
CA HIS A 131 2.62 -16.62 -4.64
C HIS A 131 1.32 -16.72 -3.83
N PRO A 132 0.39 -15.76 -3.98
CA PRO A 132 -1.01 -16.18 -4.11
C PRO A 132 -1.88 -15.31 -5.04
N HIS A 133 -3.07 -15.85 -5.34
CA HIS A 133 -4.09 -15.40 -6.29
C HIS A 133 -5.18 -14.51 -5.70
N LEU A 134 -6.03 -14.00 -6.61
CA LEU A 134 -7.39 -13.43 -6.44
C LEU A 134 -7.41 -11.92 -6.24
N GLU A 135 -8.06 -11.05 -7.04
CA GLU A 135 -9.31 -10.99 -7.82
C GLU A 135 -10.42 -10.15 -7.15
N ASN A 136 -10.63 -8.94 -7.72
CA ASN A 136 -11.75 -7.99 -7.59
C ASN A 136 -11.76 -6.94 -6.44
N ALA A 137 -11.05 -5.81 -6.62
CA ALA A 137 -11.55 -4.43 -6.45
C ALA A 137 -10.62 -3.40 -7.17
N PRO A 138 -11.09 -2.15 -7.41
CA PRO A 138 -10.34 -1.17 -8.19
C PRO A 138 -9.32 -0.45 -7.28
N TYR A 139 -8.11 -0.27 -7.80
CA TYR A 139 -6.95 0.41 -7.16
C TYR A 139 -6.12 -0.44 -6.18
N ARG A 140 -5.26 -1.33 -6.72
CA ARG A 140 -4.07 -1.81 -5.98
C ARG A 140 -2.79 -1.68 -6.80
N LEU A 141 -1.89 -0.80 -6.32
CA LEU A 141 -0.45 -0.85 -6.62
C LEU A 141 0.05 -2.27 -6.29
N HIS A 142 0.46 -3.02 -7.30
CA HIS A 142 1.15 -4.30 -7.12
C HIS A 142 2.56 -4.07 -6.57
N LEU A 143 2.71 -4.15 -5.25
CA LEU A 143 3.99 -4.48 -4.61
C LEU A 143 4.10 -6.00 -4.47
N LEU A 144 4.40 -6.70 -5.57
CA LEU A 144 4.85 -8.09 -5.51
C LEU A 144 6.21 -8.26 -6.20
N GLN A 145 7.19 -8.58 -5.34
CA GLN A 145 8.48 -9.23 -5.57
C GLN A 145 9.60 -8.42 -6.26
N LEU A 146 10.50 -7.93 -5.41
CA LEU A 146 11.85 -7.48 -5.73
C LEU A 146 12.77 -8.68 -5.99
N SER A 147 12.84 -9.11 -7.25
CA SER A 147 14.04 -9.69 -7.84
C SER A 147 14.16 -9.09 -9.24
N ASP A 148 15.24 -8.32 -9.49
CA ASP A 148 15.52 -7.60 -10.76
C ASP A 148 14.36 -6.73 -11.33
N SER A 149 13.67 -6.01 -10.44
CA SER A 149 12.42 -5.29 -10.74
C SER A 149 12.56 -3.88 -11.35
N ALA A 150 13.78 -3.36 -11.57
CA ALA A 150 13.93 -2.06 -12.23
C ALA A 150 13.71 -2.22 -13.75
N PRO A 151 13.03 -1.27 -14.41
CA PRO A 151 12.89 -1.29 -15.88
C PRO A 151 14.27 -1.24 -16.51
N CYS A 152 14.61 -2.26 -17.31
CA CYS A 152 15.84 -2.25 -18.10
C CYS A 152 15.52 -1.69 -19.49
N VAL A 153 16.45 -0.90 -20.04
CA VAL A 153 16.38 -0.44 -21.42
C VAL A 153 16.23 -1.64 -22.35
N GLY A 154 15.28 -1.56 -23.27
CA GLY A 154 14.96 -2.63 -24.21
C GLY A 154 13.91 -3.62 -23.70
N ASP A 155 13.51 -3.59 -22.42
CA ASP A 155 12.46 -4.49 -21.92
C ASP A 155 11.17 -4.36 -22.76
N THR A 156 10.59 -5.50 -23.11
CA THR A 156 9.37 -5.59 -23.91
C THR A 156 8.15 -5.61 -23.01
N LEU A 157 7.17 -4.76 -23.32
CA LEU A 157 5.89 -4.66 -22.66
C LEU A 157 4.81 -5.32 -23.51
N VAL A 158 4.15 -6.31 -22.93
CA VAL A 158 3.12 -7.13 -23.57
C VAL A 158 1.80 -6.92 -22.89
N LEU A 159 0.78 -6.56 -23.66
CA LEU A 159 -0.58 -6.40 -23.19
C LEU A 159 -1.31 -7.75 -23.28
N LEU A 160 -1.86 -8.21 -22.16
CA LEU A 160 -2.87 -9.25 -22.10
C LEU A 160 -4.24 -8.58 -22.11
N SER A 161 -5.06 -8.91 -23.10
CA SER A 161 -6.40 -8.34 -23.30
C SER A 161 -7.42 -9.42 -23.69
N PRO A 162 -8.74 -9.15 -23.56
CA PRO A 162 -9.78 -10.08 -23.99
C PRO A 162 -9.66 -10.48 -25.46
N ALA A 163 -10.02 -11.73 -25.78
CA ALA A 163 -10.31 -12.11 -27.16
C ALA A 163 -11.63 -11.44 -27.61
N LYS A 164 -11.86 -11.30 -28.93
CA LYS A 164 -12.99 -10.52 -29.49
C LYS A 164 -14.38 -10.94 -29.00
N GLN A 165 -14.54 -12.16 -28.48
CA GLN A 165 -15.82 -12.74 -28.06
C GLN A 165 -15.96 -12.91 -26.54
N ASP A 166 -14.90 -12.64 -25.76
CA ASP A 166 -14.89 -12.86 -24.32
C ASP A 166 -15.48 -11.67 -23.56
N SER A 167 -16.26 -11.95 -22.52
CA SER A 167 -16.63 -10.92 -21.54
C SER A 167 -15.40 -10.45 -20.73
N GLN A 168 -15.44 -9.23 -20.18
CA GLN A 168 -14.33 -8.72 -19.38
C GLN A 168 -14.02 -9.60 -18.15
N ASP A 169 -15.04 -10.17 -17.51
CA ASP A 169 -14.86 -11.00 -16.32
C ASP A 169 -14.31 -12.39 -16.67
N GLU A 170 -14.74 -12.97 -17.79
CA GLU A 170 -14.18 -14.23 -18.29
C GLU A 170 -12.70 -14.08 -18.67
N PHE A 171 -12.35 -12.99 -19.36
CA PHE A 171 -10.94 -12.66 -19.62
C PHE A 171 -10.15 -12.51 -18.33
N TYR A 172 -10.72 -11.84 -17.33
CA TYR A 172 -10.04 -11.57 -16.07
C TYR A 172 -9.64 -12.88 -15.37
N HIS A 173 -10.59 -13.82 -15.25
CA HIS A 173 -10.32 -15.15 -14.70
C HIS A 173 -9.27 -15.93 -15.50
N LYS A 174 -9.37 -15.94 -16.85
CA LYS A 174 -8.38 -16.58 -17.73
C LYS A 174 -6.99 -15.98 -17.55
N ALA A 175 -6.88 -14.64 -17.53
CA ALA A 175 -5.62 -13.93 -17.36
C ALA A 175 -4.99 -14.21 -15.99
N THR A 176 -5.78 -14.22 -14.92
CA THR A 176 -5.30 -14.54 -13.57
C THR A 176 -4.81 -16.00 -13.47
N ALA A 177 -5.54 -16.94 -14.06
CA ALA A 177 -5.14 -18.34 -14.12
C ALA A 177 -3.84 -18.53 -14.93
N LEU A 178 -3.58 -17.74 -15.97
CA LEU A 178 -2.32 -17.81 -16.69
C LEU A 178 -1.13 -17.36 -15.85
N LEU A 179 -1.33 -16.33 -15.04
CA LEU A 179 -0.30 -15.80 -14.15
C LEU A 179 0.05 -16.74 -12.98
N GLN A 180 -0.70 -17.84 -12.82
CA GLN A 180 -0.36 -18.97 -11.94
C GLN A 180 0.73 -19.87 -12.51
N ASN A 181 0.90 -19.87 -13.83
CA ASN A 181 1.77 -20.81 -14.50
C ASN A 181 3.24 -20.48 -14.21
N ARG A 182 3.91 -21.36 -13.45
CA ARG A 182 5.33 -21.19 -13.08
C ARG A 182 6.26 -21.15 -14.29
N GLU A 183 5.94 -21.90 -15.34
CA GLU A 183 6.72 -21.93 -16.57
C GLU A 183 6.61 -20.62 -17.35
N LEU A 184 5.48 -19.92 -17.24
CA LEU A 184 5.32 -18.56 -17.78
C LEU A 184 6.07 -17.55 -16.91
N MET A 185 5.85 -17.60 -15.60
CA MET A 185 6.33 -16.59 -14.66
C MET A 185 7.85 -16.54 -14.51
N GLN A 186 8.58 -17.62 -14.82
CA GLN A 186 10.05 -17.60 -14.86
C GLN A 186 10.64 -16.61 -15.90
N PHE A 187 9.85 -16.24 -16.91
CA PHE A 187 10.29 -15.35 -17.99
C PHE A 187 9.79 -13.91 -17.83
N VAL A 188 8.86 -13.68 -16.90
CA VAL A 188 8.19 -12.40 -16.66
C VAL A 188 8.90 -11.67 -15.52
N LYS A 189 9.38 -10.45 -15.80
CA LYS A 189 10.03 -9.59 -14.80
C LYS A 189 9.02 -8.94 -13.86
N THR A 190 7.96 -8.36 -14.43
CA THR A 190 6.89 -7.70 -13.67
C THR A 190 5.54 -7.89 -14.35
N VAL A 191 4.48 -7.82 -13.55
CA VAL A 191 3.10 -7.82 -14.02
C VAL A 191 2.40 -6.61 -13.42
N ALA A 192 1.74 -5.84 -14.27
CA ALA A 192 0.95 -4.70 -13.88
C ALA A 192 -0.49 -4.83 -14.32
N SER A 193 -1.41 -4.27 -13.53
CA SER A 193 -2.83 -4.27 -13.83
C SER A 193 -3.26 -2.89 -14.32
N ILE A 194 -4.05 -2.85 -15.37
CA ILE A 194 -4.54 -1.60 -15.93
C ILE A 194 -5.81 -1.18 -15.19
N GLY A 195 -5.69 -0.07 -14.45
CA GLY A 195 -6.81 0.57 -13.74
C GLY A 195 -7.72 1.38 -14.66
N HIS A 196 -8.69 2.10 -14.06
CA HIS A 196 -9.66 2.92 -14.81
C HIS A 196 -9.03 4.02 -15.67
N GLY A 197 -7.78 4.41 -15.37
CA GLY A 197 -7.03 5.40 -16.13
C GLY A 197 -6.35 4.89 -17.39
N GLY A 198 -6.44 3.59 -17.68
CA GLY A 198 -5.84 2.97 -18.87
C GLY A 198 -4.34 2.67 -18.73
N ILE A 199 -3.73 2.34 -19.87
CA ILE A 199 -2.33 1.95 -20.01
C ILE A 199 -1.37 3.09 -19.65
N LEU A 200 -1.64 4.31 -20.10
CA LEU A 200 -0.64 5.39 -20.03
C LEU A 200 -0.26 5.80 -18.59
N PRO A 201 -1.20 6.01 -17.65
CA PRO A 201 -0.85 6.24 -16.24
C PRO A 201 -0.02 5.11 -15.63
N GLU A 202 -0.34 3.86 -15.99
CA GLU A 202 0.36 2.68 -15.48
C GLU A 202 1.77 2.56 -16.05
N LEU A 203 2.02 3.03 -17.27
CA LEU A 203 3.39 3.09 -17.81
C LEU A 203 4.23 4.18 -17.16
N LEU A 204 3.63 5.33 -16.82
CA LEU A 204 4.31 6.44 -16.16
C LEU A 204 4.84 6.07 -14.76
N THR A 205 4.26 5.07 -14.09
CA THR A 205 4.77 4.57 -12.80
C THR A 205 5.90 3.54 -12.97
N GLN A 206 6.02 2.93 -14.15
CA GLN A 206 6.90 1.77 -14.38
C GLN A 206 8.19 2.09 -15.11
N ALA A 207 8.24 3.16 -15.91
CA ALA A 207 9.40 3.47 -16.74
C ALA A 207 9.58 4.97 -16.96
N LYS A 208 10.85 5.40 -17.00
CA LYS A 208 11.23 6.79 -17.32
C LYS A 208 10.94 7.17 -18.76
N GLY A 209 10.90 6.19 -19.67
CA GLY A 209 10.55 6.41 -21.06
C GLY A 209 10.15 5.11 -21.75
N VAL A 210 9.23 5.23 -22.70
CA VAL A 210 8.62 4.08 -23.37
C VAL A 210 8.35 4.42 -24.83
N HIS A 211 8.68 3.50 -25.72
CA HIS A 211 8.28 3.53 -27.12
C HIS A 211 7.03 2.68 -27.31
N ILE A 212 5.91 3.30 -27.68
CA ILE A 212 4.60 2.67 -27.79
C ILE A 212 4.23 2.51 -29.27
N TYR A 213 3.91 1.29 -29.67
CA TYR A 213 3.46 0.92 -31.01
C TYR A 213 1.93 0.87 -31.05
N LEU A 214 1.28 2.00 -31.36
CA LEU A 214 -0.19 2.13 -31.31
C LEU A 214 -0.95 1.11 -32.17
N PRO A 215 -0.52 0.77 -33.41
CA PRO A 215 -1.25 -0.18 -34.25
C PRO A 215 -1.35 -1.59 -33.65
N SER A 216 -0.41 -2.01 -32.81
CA SER A 216 -0.48 -3.35 -32.23
C SER A 216 -1.62 -3.50 -31.22
N LEU A 217 -2.13 -2.39 -30.68
CA LEU A 217 -3.28 -2.37 -29.79
C LEU A 217 -4.62 -2.57 -30.53
N ALA A 218 -4.61 -2.63 -31.86
CA ALA A 218 -5.84 -2.69 -32.65
C ALA A 218 -6.49 -4.07 -32.71
N PHE A 219 -7.82 -4.11 -32.59
CA PHE A 219 -8.62 -5.31 -32.79
C PHE A 219 -8.99 -5.52 -34.28
N ASP A 220 -9.08 -4.44 -35.03
CA ASP A 220 -9.44 -4.39 -36.46
C ASP A 220 -8.45 -3.50 -37.23
N LYS A 221 -8.55 -3.47 -38.56
CA LYS A 221 -7.65 -2.69 -39.45
C LYS A 221 -7.84 -1.16 -39.40
N GLU A 222 -8.54 -0.65 -38.39
CA GLU A 222 -8.86 0.78 -38.29
C GLU A 222 -7.75 1.59 -37.59
N PRO A 223 -7.56 2.87 -37.98
CA PRO A 223 -6.62 3.76 -37.30
C PRO A 223 -7.08 4.07 -35.88
N ILE A 224 -6.31 3.62 -34.89
CA ILE A 224 -6.66 3.76 -33.48
C ILE A 224 -6.25 5.12 -32.91
N PRO A 225 -7.12 5.89 -32.25
CA PRO A 225 -6.74 7.14 -31.59
C PRO A 225 -5.84 6.86 -30.38
N THR A 226 -4.95 7.80 -30.05
CA THR A 226 -4.02 7.68 -28.92
C THR A 226 -4.78 7.62 -27.58
N THR A 227 -5.99 8.17 -27.53
CA THR A 227 -6.89 8.11 -26.36
C THR A 227 -7.20 6.69 -25.88
N VAL A 228 -7.04 5.67 -26.72
CA VAL A 228 -7.15 4.24 -26.34
C VAL A 228 -6.21 3.86 -25.19
N LEU A 229 -5.08 4.56 -25.05
CA LEU A 229 -4.17 4.36 -23.93
C LEU A 229 -4.74 4.82 -22.58
N CYS A 230 -5.79 5.64 -22.57
CA CYS A 230 -6.38 6.19 -21.34
C CYS A 230 -7.80 5.67 -21.05
N ASN A 231 -8.51 5.16 -22.07
CA ASN A 231 -9.95 4.86 -21.98
C ASN A 231 -10.34 3.43 -22.35
N ARG A 232 -9.38 2.59 -22.73
CA ARG A 232 -9.57 1.16 -22.99
C ARG A 232 -8.68 0.34 -22.08
N PHE A 233 -8.88 -0.98 -22.16
CA PHE A 233 -8.07 -1.99 -21.48
C PHE A 233 -8.18 -1.98 -19.96
N PHE A 234 -9.25 -1.43 -19.40
CA PHE A 234 -9.58 -1.64 -17.98
C PHE A 234 -9.58 -3.15 -17.65
N LYS A 235 -9.00 -3.52 -16.50
CA LYS A 235 -8.77 -4.90 -16.03
C LYS A 235 -7.76 -5.74 -16.85
N CYS A 236 -7.20 -5.21 -17.94
CA CYS A 236 -6.13 -5.87 -18.69
C CYS A 236 -4.81 -5.90 -17.90
N LYS A 237 -3.83 -6.69 -18.37
CA LYS A 237 -2.53 -6.84 -17.69
C LYS A 237 -1.39 -6.47 -18.63
N ILE A 238 -0.33 -5.89 -18.08
CA ILE A 238 0.93 -5.62 -18.79
C ILE A 238 2.00 -6.54 -18.20
N LEU A 239 2.61 -7.37 -19.04
CA LEU A 239 3.79 -8.15 -18.69
C LEU A 239 5.02 -7.39 -19.17
N ARG A 240 6.02 -7.25 -18.30
CA ARG A 240 7.36 -6.83 -18.69
C ARG A 240 8.28 -8.03 -18.76
N LEU A 241 8.98 -8.18 -19.87
CA LEU A 241 9.92 -9.28 -20.09
C LEU A 241 11.16 -8.80 -20.84
N ALA A 242 12.25 -9.56 -20.71
CA ALA A 242 13.43 -9.35 -21.54
C ALA A 242 13.09 -9.73 -23.01
N PRO A 243 13.54 -8.98 -24.03
CA PRO A 243 13.17 -9.20 -25.44
C PRO A 243 13.28 -10.65 -25.92
N GLN A 244 14.36 -11.33 -25.53
CA GLN A 244 14.65 -12.70 -25.92
C GLN A 244 13.62 -13.73 -25.40
N HIS A 245 12.84 -13.37 -24.37
CA HIS A 245 11.85 -14.27 -23.79
C HIS A 245 10.50 -14.27 -24.54
N TRP A 246 10.26 -13.30 -25.43
CA TRP A 246 8.96 -13.18 -26.10
C TRP A 246 8.58 -14.41 -26.92
N SER A 247 9.53 -15.01 -27.65
CA SER A 247 9.27 -16.20 -28.47
C SER A 247 8.73 -17.37 -27.64
N LYS A 248 9.32 -17.62 -26.47
CA LYS A 248 8.88 -18.66 -25.52
C LYS A 248 7.54 -18.30 -24.89
N VAL A 249 7.40 -17.08 -24.38
CA VAL A 249 6.16 -16.59 -23.74
C VAL A 249 4.98 -16.63 -24.70
N SER A 250 5.16 -16.19 -25.95
CA SER A 250 4.11 -16.22 -26.97
C SER A 250 3.63 -17.64 -27.26
N THR A 251 4.53 -18.62 -27.26
CA THR A 251 4.17 -20.04 -27.47
C THR A 251 3.34 -20.59 -26.32
N LEU A 252 3.72 -20.28 -25.08
CA LEU A 252 2.96 -20.66 -23.88
C LEU A 252 1.55 -20.02 -23.85
N LEU A 253 1.39 -18.85 -24.46
CA LEU A 253 0.12 -18.12 -24.49
C LEU A 253 -0.80 -18.49 -25.67
N LYS A 254 -0.34 -19.21 -26.70
CA LYS A 254 -1.14 -19.51 -27.92
C LYS A 254 -2.48 -20.18 -27.65
N ASN A 255 -2.53 -21.11 -26.70
CA ASN A 255 -3.73 -21.90 -26.38
C ASN A 255 -4.47 -21.40 -25.13
N SER A 256 -4.12 -20.21 -24.65
CA SER A 256 -4.64 -19.68 -23.39
C SER A 256 -6.03 -19.04 -23.52
N GLY A 257 -6.51 -18.81 -24.74
CA GLY A 257 -7.72 -18.01 -25.00
C GLY A 257 -7.54 -16.52 -24.72
N VAL A 258 -6.34 -16.06 -24.31
CA VAL A 258 -6.04 -14.65 -24.02
C VAL A 258 -5.23 -14.05 -25.16
N ARG A 259 -5.60 -12.84 -25.60
CA ARG A 259 -4.83 -12.09 -26.58
C ARG A 259 -3.61 -11.47 -25.90
N ALA A 260 -2.42 -11.89 -26.30
CA ALA A 260 -1.14 -11.34 -25.84
C ALA A 260 -0.44 -10.57 -26.97
N THR A 261 -0.23 -9.26 -26.79
CA THR A 261 0.33 -8.40 -27.85
C THR A 261 1.49 -7.54 -27.34
N PRO A 262 2.71 -7.68 -27.88
CA PRO A 262 3.78 -6.72 -27.66
C PRO A 262 3.36 -5.37 -28.20
N PHE A 263 3.43 -4.35 -27.36
CA PHE A 263 2.96 -3.03 -27.74
C PHE A 263 3.91 -1.91 -27.36
N ALA A 264 4.90 -2.18 -26.51
CA ALA A 264 5.85 -1.16 -26.13
C ALA A 264 7.22 -1.70 -25.74
N THR A 265 8.21 -0.82 -25.73
CA THR A 265 9.59 -1.10 -25.33
C THR A 265 10.10 0.00 -24.40
N VAL A 266 10.77 -0.38 -23.31
CA VAL A 266 11.38 0.56 -22.37
C VAL A 266 12.56 1.27 -23.03
N LEU A 267 12.61 2.59 -22.92
CA LEU A 267 13.68 3.45 -23.45
C LEU A 267 14.63 3.90 -22.35
N GLU A 268 15.85 4.25 -22.76
CA GLU A 268 16.80 4.96 -21.90
C GLU A 268 16.44 6.44 -21.75
N LYS A 269 15.97 7.06 -22.84
CA LYS A 269 15.58 8.47 -22.87
C LYS A 269 14.31 8.69 -22.05
N GLU A 270 14.24 9.78 -21.29
CA GLU A 270 13.10 10.13 -20.43
C GLU A 270 11.92 10.75 -21.21
N LYS A 271 11.45 10.03 -22.23
CA LYS A 271 10.33 10.44 -23.08
C LYS A 271 9.44 9.27 -23.48
N PHE A 272 8.17 9.57 -23.73
CA PHE A 272 7.21 8.66 -24.33
C PHE A 272 7.13 8.94 -25.82
N VAL A 273 7.38 7.92 -26.62
CA VAL A 273 7.36 7.98 -28.08
C VAL A 273 6.15 7.18 -28.57
N PHE A 274 5.28 7.80 -29.35
CA PHE A 274 4.06 7.20 -29.87
C PHE A 274 4.25 6.94 -31.36
N ALA A 275 4.35 5.68 -31.76
CA ALA A 275 4.61 5.27 -33.14
C ALA A 275 3.37 4.71 -33.84
N ARG A 276 3.27 5.01 -35.14
CA ARG A 276 2.28 4.49 -36.09
C ARG A 276 3.00 4.02 -37.35
N ASP A 277 2.67 2.84 -37.86
CA ASP A 277 3.22 2.30 -39.11
C ASP A 277 4.76 2.34 -39.19
N LYS A 278 5.42 2.02 -38.06
CA LYS A 278 6.89 2.06 -37.84
C LYS A 278 7.54 3.45 -37.89
N GLN A 279 6.76 4.52 -37.98
CA GLN A 279 7.23 5.90 -37.86
C GLN A 279 6.79 6.51 -36.52
N THR A 280 7.62 7.40 -35.98
CA THR A 280 7.23 8.20 -34.81
C THR A 280 6.13 9.17 -35.21
N ALA A 281 4.95 9.06 -34.61
CA ALA A 281 3.85 9.99 -34.82
C ALA A 281 4.07 11.27 -34.02
N PHE A 282 4.42 11.13 -32.74
CA PHE A 282 4.83 12.23 -31.87
C PHE A 282 5.57 11.69 -30.64
N GLU A 283 6.23 12.59 -29.91
CA GLU A 283 6.93 12.29 -28.67
C GLU A 283 6.69 13.39 -27.64
N ILE A 284 6.65 13.00 -26.37
CA ILE A 284 6.38 13.89 -25.24
C ILE A 284 7.34 13.52 -24.09
N GLU A 285 7.93 14.52 -23.45
CA GLU A 285 8.80 14.33 -22.29
C GLU A 285 8.02 13.74 -21.10
N THR A 286 8.63 12.79 -20.40
CA THR A 286 7.99 12.13 -19.26
C THR A 286 7.74 13.10 -18.11
N SER A 287 8.67 14.04 -17.89
CA SER A 287 8.53 15.13 -16.92
C SER A 287 7.29 15.99 -17.19
N PHE A 288 7.01 16.32 -18.46
CA PHE A 288 5.81 17.05 -18.84
C PHE A 288 4.54 16.24 -18.55
N LEU A 289 4.50 14.96 -18.92
CA LEU A 289 3.36 14.09 -18.61
C LEU A 289 3.09 13.95 -17.11
N HIS A 290 4.14 13.99 -16.26
CA HIS A 290 3.99 14.08 -14.81
C HIS A 290 3.49 15.44 -14.34
N SER A 291 3.90 16.54 -14.99
CA SER A 291 3.50 17.91 -14.63
C SER A 291 2.03 18.21 -14.93
N LEU A 292 1.40 17.45 -15.83
CA LEU A 292 -0.05 17.56 -16.11
C LEU A 292 -0.94 17.08 -14.96
N ARG A 293 -0.36 16.53 -13.88
CA ARG A 293 -1.09 16.30 -12.65
C ARG A 293 -1.59 17.63 -12.08
N SER A 294 -2.88 17.88 -12.25
CA SER A 294 -3.56 18.94 -11.52
C SER A 294 -3.85 18.45 -10.10
N TYR A 295 -3.37 19.19 -9.10
CA TYR A 295 -3.66 18.92 -7.70
C TYR A 295 -4.74 19.87 -7.19
N GLU A 296 -5.75 19.32 -6.53
CA GLU A 296 -6.51 20.07 -5.54
C GLU A 296 -5.62 20.30 -4.31
N THR A 297 -5.51 21.54 -3.86
CA THR A 297 -4.70 21.85 -2.69
C THR A 297 -5.51 21.64 -1.43
N ILE A 298 -4.96 20.87 -0.48
CA ILE A 298 -5.49 20.74 0.87
C ILE A 298 -4.50 21.32 1.87
N ARG A 299 -5.02 21.85 2.98
CA ARG A 299 -4.26 22.17 4.17
C ARG A 299 -4.63 21.17 5.25
N ALA A 300 -3.68 20.84 6.12
CA ALA A 300 -3.92 19.94 7.24
C ALA A 300 -3.55 20.64 8.54
N LYS A 301 -4.48 20.67 9.49
CA LYS A 301 -4.29 21.23 10.83
C LYS A 301 -4.53 20.16 11.86
N LEU A 302 -3.52 19.89 12.68
CA LEU A 302 -3.60 18.96 13.79
C LEU A 302 -3.27 19.70 15.10
N PRO A 303 -4.28 20.08 15.90
CA PRO A 303 -4.05 20.53 17.27
C PRO A 303 -3.23 19.50 18.06
N SER A 304 -2.58 19.92 19.15
CA SER A 304 -1.88 18.97 20.03
C SER A 304 -2.84 17.86 20.46
N GLU A 305 -2.50 16.61 20.13
CA GLU A 305 -3.33 15.48 20.54
C GLU A 305 -3.23 15.37 22.07
N SER A 306 -4.36 15.26 22.77
CA SER A 306 -4.37 15.25 24.23
C SER A 306 -3.55 14.08 24.78
N SER A 307 -2.72 14.36 25.79
CA SER A 307 -1.98 13.36 26.57
C SER A 307 -2.88 12.57 27.54
N ARG A 308 -4.14 12.98 27.71
CA ARG A 308 -5.17 12.16 28.37
C ARG A 308 -5.63 11.06 27.42
N MET A 309 -4.95 9.93 27.52
CA MET A 309 -5.28 8.69 26.84
C MET A 309 -6.68 8.20 27.23
N THR A 310 -7.63 8.30 26.30
CA THR A 310 -8.74 7.36 26.24
C THR A 310 -8.46 6.42 25.09
N LEU A 311 -7.67 5.38 25.33
CA LEU A 311 -7.47 4.31 24.37
C LEU A 311 -8.61 3.31 24.54
N SER A 312 -9.38 3.08 23.47
CA SER A 312 -10.28 1.94 23.32
C SER A 312 -9.86 1.11 22.10
N PRO A 313 -8.68 0.46 22.10
CA PRO A 313 -8.23 -0.34 20.99
C PRO A 313 -8.89 -1.71 21.08
N SER A 314 -9.67 -2.08 20.06
CA SER A 314 -10.27 -3.40 19.95
C SER A 314 -9.30 -4.35 19.24
N LEU A 315 -8.66 -5.22 20.02
CA LEU A 315 -7.77 -6.25 19.48
C LEU A 315 -8.56 -7.53 19.20
N HIS A 316 -8.67 -7.90 17.93
CA HIS A 316 -9.37 -9.11 17.50
C HIS A 316 -8.36 -10.19 17.09
N TYR A 317 -8.42 -11.34 17.74
CA TYR A 317 -7.64 -12.53 17.38
C TYR A 317 -8.46 -13.40 16.42
N VAL A 318 -8.00 -13.57 15.19
CA VAL A 318 -8.63 -14.49 14.21
C VAL A 318 -7.76 -15.74 14.07
N TRP A 319 -8.37 -16.92 14.15
CA TRP A 319 -7.69 -18.22 14.16
C TRP A 319 -8.01 -19.05 12.90
N ASN A 320 -6.97 -19.67 12.29
CA ASN A 320 -6.97 -20.61 11.12
C ASN A 320 -7.37 -19.98 9.76
N LYS A 321 -7.10 -20.55 8.57
CA LYS A 321 -6.05 -21.38 7.93
C LYS A 321 -6.25 -21.06 6.42
N ALA A 322 -5.19 -20.72 5.68
CA ALA A 322 -5.14 -20.06 4.36
C ALA A 322 -5.35 -18.55 4.41
N PHE A 323 -4.63 -17.82 3.55
CA PHE A 323 -4.48 -16.35 3.55
C PHE A 323 -5.33 -15.69 2.45
N PRO A 324 -6.57 -15.24 2.72
CA PRO A 324 -7.29 -14.32 1.83
C PRO A 324 -7.09 -12.85 2.22
N PHE A 325 -6.61 -12.54 3.42
CA PHE A 325 -6.52 -11.14 3.91
C PHE A 325 -5.41 -10.31 3.24
N LEU A 326 -4.34 -10.97 2.78
CA LEU A 326 -3.29 -10.30 2.00
C LEU A 326 -3.73 -10.05 0.55
N THR A 327 -4.84 -10.65 0.13
CA THR A 327 -5.36 -10.64 -1.25
C THR A 327 -6.76 -10.00 -1.36
N SER A 328 -7.49 -9.78 -0.27
CA SER A 328 -8.79 -9.08 -0.30
C SER A 328 -8.59 -7.56 -0.26
N ASP A 329 -9.38 -6.86 -1.07
CA ASP A 329 -9.43 -5.40 -1.15
C ASP A 329 -10.53 -4.80 -0.25
N ASN A 330 -11.34 -5.65 0.39
CA ASN A 330 -12.23 -5.25 1.47
C ASN A 330 -11.70 -5.81 2.78
N ALA A 331 -11.79 -5.01 3.85
CA ALA A 331 -11.72 -5.51 5.21
C ALA A 331 -12.89 -6.48 5.41
N THR A 332 -12.68 -7.76 5.10
CA THR A 332 -13.68 -8.79 5.31
C THR A 332 -14.02 -8.82 6.79
N GLN A 333 -15.31 -8.73 7.12
CA GLN A 333 -15.77 -9.01 8.48
C GLN A 333 -15.29 -10.41 8.88
N VAL A 334 -15.00 -10.57 10.17
CA VAL A 334 -14.38 -11.74 10.82
C VAL A 334 -15.08 -13.09 10.52
N GLY A 335 -16.25 -13.10 9.89
CA GLY A 335 -17.19 -14.22 9.80
C GLY A 335 -17.05 -15.23 8.65
N GLU A 336 -16.32 -14.96 7.57
CA GLU A 336 -16.33 -15.86 6.37
C GLU A 336 -14.95 -16.23 5.84
N VAL A 337 -14.19 -17.08 6.55
CA VAL A 337 -13.03 -17.76 5.94
C VAL A 337 -12.84 -19.14 6.56
N THR A 338 -13.15 -20.21 5.79
CA THR A 338 -12.75 -21.59 6.12
C THR A 338 -12.16 -22.32 4.90
N GLN A 339 -11.19 -23.20 5.21
CA GLN A 339 -10.64 -24.35 4.45
C GLN A 339 -9.25 -24.21 3.78
N ASN A 340 -8.26 -24.84 4.44
CA ASN A 340 -6.97 -25.43 3.97
C ASN A 340 -5.69 -24.55 3.81
N GLY A 341 -4.87 -24.41 4.88
CA GLY A 341 -3.40 -24.11 4.81
C GLY A 341 -2.75 -23.39 6.03
N VAL A 342 -1.54 -23.74 6.47
CA VAL A 342 -0.90 -23.27 7.74
C VAL A 342 -0.23 -21.89 7.62
N GLY A 343 -0.83 -20.85 8.22
CA GLY A 343 -0.23 -19.54 8.46
C GLY A 343 -0.95 -18.80 9.60
N THR A 344 -0.22 -17.98 10.38
CA THR A 344 -0.81 -17.18 11.47
C THR A 344 -0.88 -15.73 11.03
N CYS A 345 -2.08 -15.14 11.12
CA CYS A 345 -2.34 -13.74 10.85
C CYS A 345 -2.91 -13.11 12.11
N VAL A 346 -2.47 -11.89 12.45
CA VAL A 346 -3.04 -11.11 13.55
C VAL A 346 -3.48 -9.78 12.98
N SER A 347 -4.73 -9.40 13.21
CA SER A 347 -5.30 -8.14 12.73
C SER A 347 -5.52 -7.15 13.87
N ALA A 348 -5.37 -5.87 13.57
CA ALA A 348 -5.81 -4.79 14.44
C ALA A 348 -6.72 -3.86 13.63
N THR A 349 -7.93 -3.63 14.15
CA THR A 349 -8.90 -2.67 13.64
C THR A 349 -9.07 -1.56 14.66
N ALA A 350 -8.85 -0.32 14.27
CA ALA A 350 -9.03 0.81 15.15
C ALA A 350 -9.91 1.89 14.50
N THR A 351 -11.04 2.17 15.14
CA THR A 351 -11.80 3.41 14.96
C THR A 351 -11.29 4.41 15.99
N THR A 352 -10.64 5.47 15.52
CA THR A 352 -9.84 6.36 16.36
C THR A 352 -10.70 7.31 17.19
N ALA A 353 -10.64 7.19 18.53
CA ALA A 353 -10.98 8.24 19.47
C ALA A 353 -9.72 8.55 20.30
N GLY A 354 -9.21 9.79 20.23
CA GLY A 354 -7.96 10.20 20.90
C GLY A 354 -6.81 10.48 19.93
N SER A 355 -5.60 10.00 20.24
CA SER A 355 -4.40 10.23 19.42
C SER A 355 -4.36 9.33 18.19
N TYR A 356 -4.49 9.93 17.00
CA TYR A 356 -4.45 9.22 15.71
C TYR A 356 -3.05 8.66 15.44
N TYR A 357 -2.03 9.42 15.82
CA TYR A 357 -0.63 9.05 15.68
C TYR A 357 -0.27 7.81 16.51
N LYS A 358 -0.60 7.82 17.81
CA LYS A 358 -0.32 6.70 18.72
C LYS A 358 -1.10 5.46 18.32
N THR A 359 -2.37 5.62 17.95
CA THR A 359 -3.22 4.51 17.52
C THR A 359 -2.61 3.78 16.33
N ALA A 360 -2.10 4.51 15.32
CA ALA A 360 -1.39 3.91 14.20
C ALA A 360 -0.15 3.10 14.60
N ILE A 361 0.63 3.60 15.57
CA ILE A 361 1.80 2.87 16.09
C ILE A 361 1.35 1.56 16.76
N TRP A 362 0.31 1.60 17.60
CA TRP A 362 -0.19 0.43 18.31
C TRP A 362 -0.79 -0.61 17.36
N SER A 363 -1.48 -0.18 16.31
CA SER A 363 -2.04 -1.07 15.28
C SER A 363 -0.96 -1.89 14.56
N ILE A 364 0.26 -1.38 14.42
CA ILE A 364 1.39 -2.17 13.87
C ILE A 364 2.02 -3.06 14.95
N LEU A 365 2.21 -2.55 16.17
CA LEU A 365 2.91 -3.27 17.22
C LEU A 365 2.12 -4.49 17.72
N ALA A 366 0.82 -4.36 17.96
CA ALA A 366 0.00 -5.43 18.53
C ALA A 366 0.06 -6.75 17.74
N PRO A 367 -0.20 -6.79 16.41
CA PRO A 367 -0.08 -8.02 15.64
C PRO A 367 1.37 -8.52 15.51
N THR A 368 2.33 -7.59 15.45
CA THR A 368 3.76 -7.93 15.39
C THR A 368 4.23 -8.69 16.64
N ILE A 369 3.76 -8.24 17.80
CA ILE A 369 4.04 -8.84 19.10
C ILE A 369 3.47 -10.24 19.20
N ALA A 370 2.20 -10.41 18.81
CA ALA A 370 1.53 -11.70 18.89
C ALA A 370 2.27 -12.77 18.06
N LEU A 371 2.72 -12.42 16.85
CA LEU A 371 3.57 -13.32 16.07
C LEU A 371 4.95 -13.58 16.69
N CYS A 372 5.53 -12.61 17.41
CA CYS A 372 6.74 -12.86 18.20
C CYS A 372 6.49 -13.87 19.32
N ALA A 373 5.35 -13.79 20.02
CA ALA A 373 4.98 -14.77 21.04
C ALA A 373 4.78 -16.17 20.44
N CYS A 374 4.35 -16.27 19.19
CA CYS A 374 4.30 -17.51 18.42
C CYS A 374 5.67 -17.97 17.86
N GLY A 375 6.78 -17.34 18.26
CA GLY A 375 8.14 -17.75 17.86
C GLY A 375 8.66 -17.13 16.57
N ILE A 376 7.91 -16.23 15.93
CA ILE A 376 8.36 -15.57 14.70
C ILE A 376 9.05 -14.24 15.02
N PRO A 377 10.37 -14.08 14.75
CA PRO A 377 11.03 -12.79 14.89
C PRO A 377 10.34 -11.73 14.02
N TYR A 378 10.11 -10.53 14.55
CA TYR A 378 9.45 -9.45 13.80
C TYR A 378 10.11 -9.16 12.45
N SER A 379 11.43 -9.32 12.33
CA SER A 379 12.15 -9.14 11.08
C SER A 379 11.78 -10.12 9.95
N LYS A 380 11.15 -11.26 10.29
CA LYS A 380 10.67 -12.29 9.36
C LYS A 380 9.17 -12.21 9.09
N GLN A 381 8.48 -11.22 9.66
CA GLN A 381 7.05 -11.02 9.46
C GLN A 381 6.80 -10.19 8.20
N GLU A 382 5.67 -10.48 7.55
CA GLU A 382 5.12 -9.73 6.45
C GLU A 382 3.96 -8.89 6.95
N LEU A 383 3.93 -7.62 6.54
CA LEU A 383 2.93 -6.66 6.99
C LEU A 383 2.00 -6.33 5.82
N ALA A 384 0.72 -6.22 6.08
CA ALA A 384 -0.21 -5.53 5.20
C ALA A 384 -0.93 -4.44 5.98
N ILE A 385 -1.16 -3.31 5.33
CA ILE A 385 -1.80 -2.15 5.94
C ILE A 385 -2.87 -1.64 4.97
N ALA A 386 -4.10 -1.50 5.46
CA ALA A 386 -5.13 -0.73 4.78
C ALA A 386 -5.54 0.47 5.65
N LEU A 387 -5.70 1.63 5.03
CA LEU A 387 -6.15 2.84 5.70
C LEU A 387 -7.30 3.45 4.92
N ASP A 388 -8.49 3.37 5.49
CA ASP A 388 -9.65 4.07 4.94
C ASP A 388 -9.67 5.49 5.51
N ILE A 389 -9.71 6.49 4.63
CA ILE A 389 -9.84 7.90 5.00
C ILE A 389 -11.13 8.50 4.41
N PRO A 390 -11.66 9.57 5.01
CA PRO A 390 -12.79 10.29 4.44
C PRO A 390 -12.52 10.74 3.01
N LYS A 391 -13.50 10.58 2.13
CA LYS A 391 -13.40 11.04 0.73
C LYS A 391 -13.17 12.55 0.63
N ASP A 392 -13.84 13.32 1.48
CA ASP A 392 -13.72 14.77 1.56
C ASP A 392 -12.65 15.17 2.58
N LEU A 393 -11.60 15.83 2.09
CA LEU A 393 -10.48 16.35 2.88
C LEU A 393 -10.42 17.88 2.87
N SER A 394 -11.50 18.55 2.44
CA SER A 394 -11.57 20.02 2.36
C SER A 394 -11.43 20.69 3.74
N HIS A 395 -11.82 20.00 4.81
CA HIS A 395 -11.66 20.48 6.17
C HIS A 395 -10.26 20.20 6.72
N ASP A 396 -9.53 21.26 7.06
CA ASP A 396 -8.14 21.19 7.56
C ASP A 396 -7.96 20.17 8.71
N ALA A 397 -8.92 20.11 9.64
CA ALA A 397 -8.87 19.20 10.77
C ALA A 397 -9.01 17.72 10.37
N VAL A 398 -9.79 17.41 9.33
CA VAL A 398 -9.95 16.05 8.79
C VAL A 398 -8.66 15.62 8.11
N ALA A 399 -8.10 16.47 7.24
CA ALA A 399 -6.81 16.24 6.61
C ALA A 399 -5.67 16.08 7.65
N GLY A 400 -5.71 16.87 8.73
CA GLY A 400 -4.79 16.77 9.88
C GLY A 400 -4.81 15.40 10.54
N LYS A 401 -6.01 14.85 10.79
CA LYS A 401 -6.18 13.50 11.36
C LYS A 401 -5.64 12.42 10.44
N CYS A 402 -5.97 12.47 9.15
CA CYS A 402 -5.44 11.53 8.15
C CYS A 402 -3.91 11.57 8.11
N MET A 403 -3.32 12.77 8.10
CA MET A 403 -1.88 12.93 8.09
C MET A 403 -1.22 12.41 9.38
N SER A 404 -1.83 12.68 10.54
CA SER A 404 -1.39 12.14 11.85
C SER A 404 -1.32 10.61 11.82
N THR A 405 -2.35 9.95 11.29
CA THR A 405 -2.41 8.49 11.13
C THR A 405 -1.30 7.98 10.21
N VAL A 406 -1.11 8.59 9.04
CA VAL A 406 -0.05 8.23 8.10
C VAL A 406 1.34 8.35 8.75
N LEU A 407 1.58 9.40 9.52
CA LEU A 407 2.85 9.62 10.22
C LEU A 407 3.09 8.58 11.33
N GLY A 408 2.06 8.15 12.04
CA GLY A 408 2.16 7.06 13.02
C GLY A 408 2.54 5.73 12.37
N LEU A 409 1.94 5.41 11.22
CA LEU A 409 2.27 4.21 10.43
C LEU A 409 3.73 4.29 9.95
N PHE A 410 4.10 5.41 9.34
CA PHE A 410 5.47 5.68 8.89
C PHE A 410 6.49 5.46 10.03
N ARG A 411 6.20 5.97 11.23
CA ARG A 411 7.10 5.83 12.39
C ARG A 411 7.30 4.37 12.78
N ALA A 412 6.22 3.63 12.99
CA ALA A 412 6.33 2.24 13.42
C ALA A 412 6.98 1.35 12.34
N GLN A 413 6.64 1.56 11.06
CA GLN A 413 7.26 0.85 9.94
C GLN A 413 8.77 1.09 9.87
N THR A 414 9.21 2.34 9.95
CA THR A 414 10.63 2.71 9.85
C THR A 414 11.44 2.24 11.07
N GLU A 415 10.88 2.32 12.28
CA GLU A 415 11.52 1.86 13.52
C GLU A 415 11.68 0.33 13.59
N LEU A 416 10.70 -0.41 13.07
CA LEU A 416 10.76 -1.88 13.00
C LEU A 416 11.43 -2.39 11.72
N LYS A 417 11.66 -1.51 10.74
CA LYS A 417 12.13 -1.84 9.38
C LYS A 417 11.20 -2.85 8.68
N LEU A 418 9.89 -2.61 8.80
CA LEU A 418 8.84 -3.45 8.25
C LEU A 418 8.09 -2.69 7.14
N ALA A 419 8.36 -3.06 5.89
CA ALA A 419 7.56 -2.62 4.76
C ALA A 419 6.22 -3.36 4.74
N ALA A 420 5.14 -2.66 4.41
CA ALA A 420 3.90 -3.29 4.00
C ALA A 420 4.09 -3.90 2.59
N LYS A 421 3.77 -5.20 2.46
CA LYS A 421 3.82 -5.97 1.21
C LYS A 421 2.44 -6.19 0.59
N GLY A 422 1.38 -5.72 1.24
CA GLY A 422 -0.01 -5.82 0.80
C GLY A 422 -0.88 -4.83 1.58
N GLY A 423 -2.20 -4.85 1.34
CA GLY A 423 -3.12 -3.84 1.87
C GLY A 423 -3.27 -2.63 0.96
N THR A 424 -4.38 -1.91 1.09
CA THR A 424 -4.63 -0.66 0.35
C THR A 424 -4.17 0.50 1.22
N LEU A 425 -2.94 0.96 1.01
CA LEU A 425 -2.26 1.83 1.96
C LEU A 425 -3.05 3.11 2.28
N ILE A 426 -3.81 3.63 1.32
CA ILE A 426 -4.85 4.65 1.52
C ILE A 426 -5.99 4.35 0.55
N ASP A 427 -7.22 4.23 1.06
CA ASP A 427 -8.46 4.26 0.28
C ASP A 427 -9.37 5.40 0.76
N ARG A 428 -10.11 6.02 -0.17
CA ARG A 428 -11.01 7.14 0.12
C ARG A 428 -12.44 6.66 0.15
N ASN A 429 -13.00 6.58 1.35
CA ASN A 429 -14.32 6.03 1.58
C ASN A 429 -15.33 7.14 1.94
N LYS A 430 -16.51 7.12 1.30
CA LYS A 430 -17.61 8.05 1.60
C LYS A 430 -18.30 7.73 2.92
N ASP A 431 -18.25 6.47 3.34
CA ASP A 431 -18.96 5.96 4.50
C ASP A 431 -18.14 6.12 5.79
N VAL A 432 -16.94 6.69 5.69
CA VAL A 432 -15.99 6.86 6.79
C VAL A 432 -15.79 8.35 7.08
N SER A 433 -16.01 8.75 8.33
CA SER A 433 -15.85 10.14 8.81
C SER A 433 -14.53 10.41 9.53
N VAL A 434 -13.80 9.35 9.92
CA VAL A 434 -12.48 9.41 10.57
C VAL A 434 -11.58 8.29 10.05
N PRO A 435 -10.25 8.48 9.98
CA PRO A 435 -9.33 7.44 9.55
C PRO A 435 -9.55 6.09 10.26
N SER A 436 -9.69 5.02 9.49
CA SER A 436 -9.87 3.65 10.00
C SER A 436 -8.70 2.78 9.56
N ILE A 437 -8.01 2.20 10.53
CA ILE A 437 -6.73 1.51 10.31
C ILE A 437 -6.96 0.00 10.39
N PHE A 438 -6.48 -0.71 9.39
CA PHE A 438 -6.42 -2.16 9.36
C PHE A 438 -4.98 -2.61 9.16
N VAL A 439 -4.43 -3.36 10.11
CA VAL A 439 -3.07 -3.91 9.98
C VAL A 439 -3.10 -5.41 10.17
N TRP A 440 -2.41 -6.12 9.29
CA TRP A 440 -2.18 -7.55 9.37
C TRP A 440 -0.70 -7.85 9.44
N ALA A 441 -0.28 -8.66 10.42
CA ALA A 441 1.04 -9.26 10.43
C ALA A 441 0.91 -10.76 10.14
N ALA A 442 1.76 -11.26 9.24
CA ALA A 442 1.72 -12.63 8.73
C ALA A 442 3.11 -13.29 8.75
N ALA A 443 3.15 -14.60 8.98
CA ALA A 443 4.35 -15.41 8.82
C ALA A 443 4.05 -16.90 8.68
N GLN A 444 5.01 -17.64 8.09
CA GLN A 444 5.00 -19.10 8.04
C GLN A 444 5.55 -19.71 9.33
N ASN A 445 5.14 -20.96 9.63
CA ASN A 445 5.68 -21.79 10.72
C ASN A 445 5.56 -21.17 12.12
N ALA A 446 4.54 -20.34 12.35
CA ALA A 446 4.24 -19.81 13.67
C ALA A 446 3.72 -20.93 14.59
N LYS A 447 4.20 -20.96 15.83
CA LYS A 447 3.72 -21.90 16.84
C LYS A 447 2.29 -21.56 17.24
N LYS A 448 1.48 -22.59 17.44
CA LYS A 448 0.13 -22.44 17.98
C LYS A 448 0.21 -22.39 19.50
N LEU A 449 -0.06 -21.23 20.10
CA LEU A 449 -0.11 -21.05 21.56
C LEU A 449 -1.49 -20.52 21.97
N PRO A 450 -2.13 -21.11 22.99
CA PRO A 450 -3.43 -20.67 23.48
C PRO A 450 -3.38 -19.26 24.07
N ASN A 451 -4.56 -18.63 24.11
CA ASN A 451 -4.81 -17.33 24.74
C ASN A 451 -5.43 -17.44 26.14
N THR A 452 -5.55 -18.67 26.65
CA THR A 452 -6.03 -19.00 28.00
C THR A 452 -4.99 -19.80 28.76
N PHE A 453 -5.05 -19.78 30.09
CA PHE A 453 -4.12 -20.52 30.95
C PHE A 453 -4.21 -22.03 30.71
N THR A 454 -3.07 -22.71 30.79
CA THR A 454 -2.97 -24.13 30.40
C THR A 454 -2.52 -25.05 31.52
N THR A 455 -1.67 -24.57 32.44
CA THR A 455 -0.93 -25.44 33.35
C THR A 455 -1.00 -24.90 34.77
N LYS A 456 -1.56 -25.68 35.71
CA LYS A 456 -1.54 -25.35 37.14
C LYS A 456 -0.10 -25.21 37.66
N GLY A 457 0.13 -24.20 38.50
CA GLY A 457 1.42 -23.92 39.13
C GLY A 457 2.41 -23.15 38.24
N SER A 458 2.06 -22.90 36.97
CA SER A 458 2.85 -22.04 36.09
C SER A 458 2.80 -20.58 36.56
N SER A 459 3.80 -19.78 36.18
CA SER A 459 3.90 -18.37 36.56
C SER A 459 3.46 -17.45 35.42
N ILE A 460 2.83 -16.33 35.77
CA ILE A 460 2.34 -15.33 34.82
C ILE A 460 3.25 -14.11 34.90
N TYR A 461 3.70 -13.65 33.73
CA TYR A 461 4.61 -12.52 33.58
C TYR A 461 3.98 -11.41 32.77
N ALA A 462 4.17 -10.16 33.22
CA ALA A 462 3.78 -8.97 32.48
C ALA A 462 4.99 -8.37 31.75
N VAL A 463 4.86 -8.17 30.43
CA VAL A 463 5.89 -7.56 29.59
C VAL A 463 5.37 -6.24 29.03
N THR A 464 5.91 -5.14 29.55
CA THR A 464 5.61 -3.78 29.08
C THR A 464 6.85 -3.15 28.46
N PRO A 465 6.76 -2.46 27.31
CA PRO A 465 7.87 -1.65 26.83
C PRO A 465 8.13 -0.48 27.79
N LYS A 466 9.35 0.05 27.77
CA LYS A 466 9.59 1.38 28.36
C LYS A 466 8.81 2.41 27.54
N PHE A 467 8.19 3.35 28.23
CA PHE A 467 7.54 4.49 27.59
C PHE A 467 8.39 5.74 27.80
N ASP A 468 8.41 6.64 26.83
CA ASP A 468 8.94 7.98 27.01
C ASP A 468 7.93 8.88 27.73
N PHE A 469 8.31 10.15 27.95
CA PHE A 469 7.48 11.13 28.65
C PHE A 469 6.10 11.33 28.00
N ASP A 470 6.01 11.09 26.69
CA ASP A 470 4.79 11.28 25.90
C ASP A 470 3.95 10.00 25.82
N GLY A 471 4.37 8.91 26.46
CA GLY A 471 3.67 7.63 26.47
C GLY A 471 3.85 6.82 25.18
N LEU A 472 4.85 7.13 24.36
CA LEU A 472 5.23 6.32 23.21
C LEU A 472 6.22 5.23 23.62
N PRO A 473 6.24 4.08 22.90
CA PRO A 473 7.16 3.01 23.24
C PRO A 473 8.57 3.41 22.83
N VAL A 474 9.54 3.26 23.74
CA VAL A 474 10.96 3.39 23.41
C VAL A 474 11.33 2.24 22.49
N PHE A 475 11.36 2.48 21.16
CA PHE A 475 11.52 1.44 20.15
C PHE A 475 12.79 0.61 20.28
N SER A 476 13.87 1.17 20.86
CA SER A 476 15.10 0.41 21.15
C SER A 476 14.89 -0.69 22.20
N ASP A 477 14.09 -0.42 23.23
CA ASP A 477 13.68 -1.39 24.25
C ASP A 477 12.64 -2.36 23.68
N MET A 478 11.68 -1.85 22.90
CA MET A 478 10.67 -2.67 22.24
C MET A 478 11.29 -3.74 21.35
N ARG A 479 12.26 -3.40 20.49
CA ARG A 479 12.98 -4.36 19.64
C ARG A 479 13.71 -5.43 20.46
N LYS A 480 14.29 -5.08 21.60
CA LYS A 480 14.95 -6.04 22.51
C LYS A 480 13.94 -7.03 23.07
N LYS A 481 12.78 -6.54 23.53
CA LYS A 481 11.69 -7.38 24.06
C LYS A 481 11.10 -8.30 23.00
N LEU A 482 10.77 -7.80 21.81
CA LEU A 482 10.27 -8.62 20.68
C LEU A 482 11.22 -9.77 20.35
N ASN A 483 12.52 -9.50 20.27
CA ASN A 483 13.54 -10.53 20.03
C ASN A 483 13.64 -11.54 21.18
N ALA A 484 13.54 -11.09 22.43
CA ALA A 484 13.57 -11.99 23.60
C ALA A 484 12.35 -12.90 23.64
N ILE A 485 11.14 -12.36 23.39
CA ILE A 485 9.88 -13.10 23.33
C ILE A 485 9.97 -14.21 22.27
N ALA A 486 10.36 -13.87 21.03
CA ALA A 486 10.48 -14.87 19.96
C ALA A 486 11.52 -15.96 20.29
N LYS A 487 12.62 -15.62 20.96
CA LYS A 487 13.61 -16.61 21.41
C LYS A 487 13.05 -17.54 22.49
N LEU A 488 12.31 -17.00 23.47
CA LEU A 488 11.69 -17.80 24.54
C LEU A 488 10.61 -18.74 24.00
N ALA A 489 9.77 -18.25 23.09
CA ALA A 489 8.78 -19.05 22.38
C ALA A 489 9.44 -20.20 21.60
N ASN A 490 10.52 -19.93 20.87
CA ASN A 490 11.25 -20.97 20.13
C ASN A 490 11.86 -22.04 21.05
N LYS A 491 12.30 -21.66 22.25
CA LYS A 491 12.77 -22.58 23.29
C LYS A 491 11.65 -23.32 24.05
N GLY A 492 10.38 -23.14 23.67
CA GLY A 492 9.25 -23.80 24.34
C GLY A 492 8.97 -23.25 25.74
N LYS A 493 9.43 -22.03 26.05
CA LYS A 493 9.27 -21.42 27.38
C LYS A 493 8.00 -20.59 27.53
N ILE A 494 7.17 -20.48 26.50
CA ILE A 494 5.88 -19.79 26.57
C ILE A 494 4.79 -20.86 26.40
N LEU A 495 3.88 -20.94 27.37
CA LEU A 495 2.77 -21.89 27.37
C LEU A 495 1.51 -21.29 26.76
N SER A 496 1.16 -20.08 27.19
CA SER A 496 0.07 -19.27 26.66
C SER A 496 0.46 -17.79 26.71
N PHE A 497 -0.23 -16.95 25.94
CA PHE A 497 -0.01 -15.51 26.00
C PHE A 497 -1.26 -14.71 25.62
N ARG A 498 -1.29 -13.45 26.03
CA ARG A 498 -2.28 -12.46 25.57
C ARG A 498 -1.63 -11.09 25.42
N VAL A 499 -1.81 -10.47 24.27
CA VAL A 499 -1.51 -9.04 24.08
C VAL A 499 -2.69 -8.23 24.59
N LEU A 500 -2.38 -7.26 25.44
CA LEU A 500 -3.29 -6.28 26.01
C LEU A 500 -3.03 -4.93 25.37
N SER A 501 -4.08 -4.22 25.02
CA SER A 501 -4.01 -2.88 24.44
C SER A 501 -5.14 -2.05 25.02
N GLY A 502 -4.83 -0.92 25.67
CA GLY A 502 -5.84 -0.10 26.35
C GLY A 502 -6.64 -0.83 27.45
N GLU A 503 -6.11 -1.94 27.95
CA GLU A 503 -6.72 -2.82 28.96
C GLU A 503 -5.90 -2.79 30.25
N THR A 504 -6.53 -3.14 31.37
CA THR A 504 -5.82 -3.38 32.63
C THR A 504 -5.19 -4.77 32.65
N ILE A 505 -4.24 -5.00 33.56
CA ILE A 505 -3.71 -6.36 33.78
C ILE A 505 -4.82 -7.30 34.27
N THR A 506 -5.73 -6.78 35.10
CA THR A 506 -6.88 -7.53 35.64
C THR A 506 -7.81 -7.99 34.51
N ASP A 507 -8.16 -7.12 33.55
CA ASP A 507 -8.96 -7.50 32.37
C ASP A 507 -8.29 -8.63 31.58
N GLY A 508 -6.97 -8.52 31.41
CA GLY A 508 -6.16 -9.51 30.71
C GLY A 508 -6.21 -10.88 31.39
N ILE A 509 -6.01 -10.91 32.71
CA ILE A 509 -6.11 -12.13 33.51
C ILE A 509 -7.49 -12.75 33.38
N CYS A 510 -8.57 -11.98 33.60
CA CYS A 510 -9.94 -12.48 33.52
C CYS A 510 -10.25 -13.11 32.16
N LYS A 511 -9.76 -12.52 31.06
CA LYS A 511 -9.98 -13.07 29.72
C LYS A 511 -9.04 -14.25 29.37
N MET A 512 -7.96 -14.45 30.11
CA MET A 512 -7.12 -15.65 30.02
C MET A 512 -7.62 -16.78 30.91
N SER A 513 -8.44 -16.48 31.92
CA SER A 513 -9.07 -17.47 32.78
C SER A 513 -10.10 -18.29 32.00
N SER A 514 -10.07 -19.59 32.23
CA SER A 514 -11.04 -20.58 31.73
C SER A 514 -11.11 -21.66 32.79
N ALA A 515 -10.58 -22.87 32.55
CA ALA A 515 -10.47 -23.91 33.60
C ALA A 515 -9.48 -23.57 34.74
N TYR A 516 -8.66 -22.53 34.56
CA TYR A 516 -7.72 -22.04 35.55
C TYR A 516 -7.86 -20.54 35.73
N THR A 517 -7.46 -20.07 36.90
CA THR A 517 -7.43 -18.65 37.32
C THR A 517 -6.01 -18.28 37.76
N CYS A 518 -5.79 -17.01 38.11
CA CYS A 518 -4.51 -16.48 38.58
C CYS A 518 -4.62 -16.09 40.06
N GLU A 519 -3.84 -16.74 40.92
CA GLU A 519 -3.54 -16.23 42.24
C GLU A 519 -2.48 -15.13 42.11
N LYS A 520 -2.84 -13.92 42.54
CA LYS A 520 -2.00 -12.73 42.40
C LYS A 520 -0.83 -12.80 43.37
N ASP A 521 0.34 -12.32 42.95
CA ASP A 521 1.46 -12.13 43.88
C ASP A 521 1.19 -10.87 44.72
N ASP A 522 1.07 -10.99 46.04
CA ASP A 522 0.79 -9.87 46.96
C ASP A 522 1.81 -8.73 46.86
N LYS A 523 3.03 -9.02 46.36
CA LYS A 523 4.08 -8.01 46.13
C LYS A 523 3.97 -7.37 44.74
N ALA A 524 3.13 -7.91 43.87
CA ALA A 524 2.86 -7.33 42.56
C ALA A 524 1.78 -6.25 42.66
N ILE A 525 2.19 -4.98 42.70
CA ILE A 525 1.32 -3.86 42.33
C ILE A 525 0.79 -4.11 40.91
N LEU A 526 -0.43 -4.63 40.83
CA LEU A 526 -1.22 -4.67 39.61
C LEU A 526 -1.78 -3.28 39.39
N THR A 527 -1.48 -2.71 38.23
CA THR A 527 -1.98 -1.39 37.89
C THR A 527 -3.41 -1.53 37.37
N GLU A 528 -4.38 -0.97 38.10
CA GLU A 528 -5.77 -0.78 37.60
C GLU A 528 -5.84 0.32 36.52
N THR A 529 -4.69 0.92 36.18
CA THR A 529 -4.57 1.82 35.03
C THR A 529 -4.49 1.03 33.73
N LYS A 530 -5.28 1.45 32.73
CA LYS A 530 -5.21 0.93 31.37
C LYS A 530 -3.81 1.12 30.80
N LEU A 531 -3.19 0.03 30.35
CA LEU A 531 -1.86 0.07 29.75
C LEU A 531 -1.98 0.31 28.24
N PRO A 532 -1.16 1.19 27.63
CA PRO A 532 -1.18 1.37 26.18
C PRO A 532 -0.90 0.05 25.44
N LEU A 533 0.03 -0.74 25.97
CA LEU A 533 0.42 -2.02 25.42
C LEU A 533 1.10 -2.87 26.50
N CYS A 534 0.64 -4.12 26.67
CA CYS A 534 1.24 -5.11 27.57
C CYS A 534 1.11 -6.51 26.97
N ILE A 535 1.93 -7.45 27.41
CA ILE A 535 1.82 -8.86 27.05
C ILE A 535 1.83 -9.66 28.34
N LEU A 536 0.79 -10.47 28.54
CA LEU A 536 0.77 -11.50 29.57
C LEU A 536 1.32 -12.79 28.98
N ILE A 537 2.24 -13.42 29.69
CA ILE A 537 2.93 -14.66 29.28
C ILE A 537 2.87 -15.67 30.42
N GLU A 538 2.33 -16.86 30.14
CA GLU A 538 2.37 -18.01 31.03
C GLU A 538 3.66 -18.82 30.78
N SER A 539 4.37 -19.19 31.85
CA SER A 539 5.58 -20.00 31.76
C SER A 539 5.85 -20.84 33.01
N ASN A 540 6.31 -22.08 32.82
CA ASN A 540 6.93 -22.90 33.88
C ASN A 540 8.38 -22.51 34.19
N ASN A 541 8.96 -21.59 33.42
CA ASN A 541 10.32 -21.14 33.59
C ASN A 541 10.35 -19.77 34.25
N ARG A 542 11.42 -19.50 35.01
CA ARG A 542 11.71 -18.14 35.47
C ARG A 542 12.07 -17.25 34.27
N LEU A 543 11.26 -16.22 34.01
CA LEU A 543 11.49 -15.24 32.96
C LEU A 543 12.09 -13.93 33.52
N PRO A 544 12.78 -13.12 32.71
CA PRO A 544 13.45 -11.89 33.18
C PRO A 544 12.48 -10.71 33.39
N TRP A 545 11.17 -10.97 33.37
CA TRP A 545 10.13 -9.96 33.50
C TRP A 545 9.43 -10.09 34.84
N ARG A 546 8.62 -9.10 35.18
CA ARG A 546 7.88 -9.07 36.44
C ARG A 546 6.88 -10.23 36.47
N CYS A 547 7.04 -11.13 37.44
CA CYS A 547 6.03 -12.12 37.79
C CYS A 547 4.88 -11.39 38.49
N ILE A 548 3.64 -11.67 38.08
CA ILE A 548 2.44 -11.02 38.60
C ILE A 548 1.50 -11.98 39.33
N GLY A 549 1.76 -13.28 39.23
CA GLY A 549 0.95 -14.31 39.88
C GLY A 549 1.27 -15.72 39.39
N LYS A 550 0.51 -16.69 39.91
CA LYS A 550 0.58 -18.11 39.54
C LYS A 550 -0.77 -18.61 39.06
N VAL A 551 -0.74 -19.55 38.13
CA VAL A 551 -1.94 -20.22 37.63
C VAL A 551 -2.41 -21.23 38.69
N VAL A 552 -3.67 -21.12 39.10
CA VAL A 552 -4.32 -22.01 40.08
C VAL A 552 -5.61 -22.58 39.48
N SER A 553 -6.07 -23.72 40.01
CA SER A 553 -7.37 -24.28 39.63
C SER A 553 -8.48 -23.35 40.11
N GLU A 554 -9.56 -23.25 39.33
CA GLU A 554 -10.78 -22.60 39.79
C GLU A 554 -11.31 -23.38 41.00
N THR A 555 -11.25 -22.79 42.19
CA THR A 555 -11.96 -23.32 43.35
C THR A 555 -13.44 -23.08 43.11
N LEU A 556 -14.19 -24.18 42.95
CA LEU A 556 -15.66 -24.19 42.91
C LEU A 556 -16.26 -23.50 44.13
#